data_AF-A0A453H5J8-F1
#
_entry.id   AF-A0A453H5J8-F1
#
_cell.length_a   1.000
_cell.length_b   1.000
_cell.length_c   1.000
_cell.angle_alpha   90.00
_cell.angle_beta   90.00
_cell.angle_gamma   90.00
#
_symmetry.space_group_name_H-M   'P 1'
#
loop_
_entity.id
_entity.type
_entity.pdbx_description
1 polymer ?
#
loop_
_entity_poly.entity_id
_entity_poly.type
_entity_poly.pdbx_seq_one_letter_code
_entity_poly.pdbx_strand_id
1 'polypeptide(L)'
;ETQICASILESLNESIQMSGTLLDEGQVRYIVEGIKEVITASSNRRTERTERANAEDFDSEEDELLREENEQEDEIFDQVGDCLGTLVKTFKTYFLPFFDELSVYLTPMLGKDKTSEERRVTICIFDDVAEHCREAAVRYYDTYLPSLLEACASENPDVRQAAVYGIGICAEFGGSSFRPHTGGMCFTHYESGYFIVAVVVDVDIFFMQRHCPDYTM
;
A
#
# COMPACT_ATOMS: atom_id res chain seq x y z
N GLU A 1 1.48 4.40 24.18
CA GLU A 1 1.77 3.01 23.75
C GLU A 1 1.97 2.92 22.25
N THR A 2 1.12 3.58 21.46
CA THR A 2 1.22 3.79 20.01
C THR A 2 2.59 4.30 19.53
N GLN A 3 3.12 5.39 20.11
CA GLN A 3 4.46 5.89 19.77
C GLN A 3 5.57 4.84 19.99
N ILE A 4 5.47 4.04 21.06
CA ILE A 4 6.44 2.96 21.32
C ILE A 4 6.30 1.89 20.23
N CYS A 5 5.08 1.57 19.82
CA CYS A 5 4.83 0.63 18.72
C CYS A 5 5.46 1.10 17.41
N ALA A 6 5.29 2.38 17.05
CA ALA A 6 5.90 2.97 15.85
C ALA A 6 7.44 2.85 15.89
N SER A 7 8.08 3.24 16.99
CA SER A 7 9.54 3.11 17.14
C SER A 7 10.03 1.66 17.11
N ILE A 8 9.24 0.72 17.64
CA ILE A 8 9.56 -0.72 17.56
C ILE A 8 9.50 -1.20 16.11
N LEU A 9 8.48 -0.80 15.34
CA LEU A 9 8.34 -1.16 13.93
C LEU A 9 9.46 -0.55 13.08
N GLU A 10 9.83 0.72 13.33
CA GLU A 10 10.97 1.36 12.68
C GLU A 10 12.27 0.58 12.93
N SER A 11 12.56 0.27 14.20
CA SER A 11 13.74 -0.53 14.58
C SER A 11 13.72 -1.94 14.00
N LEU A 12 12.52 -2.52 13.88
CA LEU A 12 12.32 -3.83 13.24
C LEU A 12 12.61 -3.74 11.74
N ASN A 13 12.13 -2.70 11.06
CA ASN A 13 12.40 -2.47 9.64
C ASN A 13 13.91 -2.35 9.38
N GLU A 14 14.62 -1.55 10.16
CA GLU A 14 16.10 -1.46 10.08
C GLU A 14 16.76 -2.83 10.27
N SER A 15 16.27 -3.62 11.21
CA SER A 15 16.78 -4.97 11.47
C SER A 15 16.54 -5.92 10.28
N ILE A 16 15.39 -5.82 9.61
CA ILE A 16 15.07 -6.58 8.40
C ILE A 16 16.00 -6.14 7.26
N GLN A 17 16.22 -4.85 7.07
CA GLN A 17 17.12 -4.32 6.03
C GLN A 17 18.56 -4.82 6.22
N MET A 18 19.04 -4.83 7.46
CA MET A 18 20.39 -5.29 7.80
C MET A 18 20.55 -6.81 7.68
N SER A 19 19.52 -7.57 8.08
CA SER A 19 19.56 -9.03 8.02
C SER A 19 19.33 -9.57 6.61
N GLY A 20 18.47 -8.92 5.84
CA GLY A 20 18.11 -9.30 4.49
C GLY A 20 17.68 -10.77 4.40
N THR A 21 18.28 -11.50 3.45
CA THR A 21 17.99 -12.91 3.20
C THR A 21 18.61 -13.87 4.21
N LEU A 22 19.23 -13.38 5.30
CA LEU A 22 19.69 -14.22 6.41
C LEU A 22 18.55 -14.67 7.32
N LEU A 23 17.39 -14.00 7.27
CA LEU A 23 16.20 -14.43 8.01
C LEU A 23 15.64 -15.70 7.38
N ASP A 24 15.43 -16.73 8.20
CA ASP A 24 14.75 -17.95 7.76
C ASP A 24 13.23 -17.77 7.69
N GLU A 25 12.54 -18.74 7.08
CA GLU A 25 11.08 -18.69 6.90
C GLU A 25 10.32 -18.58 8.23
N GLY A 26 10.81 -19.22 9.30
CA GLY A 26 10.20 -19.14 10.62
C GLY A 26 10.32 -17.75 11.23
N GLN A 27 11.47 -17.10 11.06
CA GLN A 27 11.69 -15.72 11.50
C GLN A 27 10.82 -14.74 10.70
N VAL A 28 10.74 -14.89 9.38
CA VAL A 28 9.86 -14.09 8.53
C VAL A 28 8.40 -14.27 8.95
N ARG A 29 7.96 -15.51 9.22
CA ARG A 29 6.61 -15.79 9.72
C ARG A 29 6.34 -15.09 11.05
N TYR A 30 7.27 -15.13 11.99
CA TYR A 30 7.12 -14.45 13.29
C TYR A 30 6.97 -12.94 13.13
N ILE A 31 7.75 -12.33 12.24
CA ILE A 31 7.66 -10.91 11.91
C ILE A 31 6.28 -10.58 11.31
N VAL A 32 5.84 -11.37 10.33
CA VAL A 32 4.53 -11.18 9.66
C VAL A 32 3.37 -11.30 10.64
N GLU A 33 3.40 -12.27 11.54
CA GLU A 33 2.37 -12.39 12.59
C GLU A 33 2.37 -11.19 13.54
N GLY A 34 3.55 -10.68 13.93
CA GLY A 34 3.64 -9.46 14.73
C GLY A 34 3.04 -8.23 14.02
N ILE A 35 3.33 -8.04 12.73
CA ILE A 35 2.75 -6.95 11.92
C ILE A 35 1.23 -7.12 11.81
N LYS A 36 0.73 -8.34 11.62
CA LYS A 36 -0.70 -8.63 11.58
C LYS A 36 -1.40 -8.31 12.90
N GLU A 37 -0.77 -8.59 14.04
CA GLU A 37 -1.28 -8.21 15.36
C GLU A 37 -1.39 -6.68 15.49
N VAL A 38 -0.37 -5.94 15.02
CA VAL A 38 -0.40 -4.46 14.99
C VAL A 38 -1.55 -3.95 14.13
N ILE A 39 -1.70 -4.46 12.90
CA ILE A 39 -2.79 -4.09 11.98
C ILE A 39 -4.15 -4.31 12.65
N THR A 40 -4.34 -5.48 13.25
CA THR A 40 -5.61 -5.85 13.91
C THR A 40 -5.89 -4.93 15.11
N ALA A 41 -4.87 -4.66 15.92
CA ALA A 41 -5.00 -3.77 17.08
C ALA A 41 -5.32 -2.32 16.67
N SER A 42 -4.69 -1.81 15.60
CA SER A 42 -4.97 -0.48 15.07
C SER A 42 -6.40 -0.37 14.53
N SER A 43 -6.87 -1.38 13.80
CA SER A 43 -8.25 -1.44 13.31
C SER A 43 -9.29 -1.43 14.44
N ASN A 44 -9.02 -2.11 15.55
CA ASN A 44 -9.87 -2.09 16.73
C ASN A 44 -9.90 -0.71 17.39
N ARG A 45 -8.73 -0.10 17.65
CA ARG A 45 -8.63 1.25 18.23
C ARG A 45 -9.33 2.30 17.35
N ARG A 46 -9.28 2.13 16.04
CA ARG A 46 -10.01 2.99 15.11
C ARG A 46 -11.53 2.90 15.28
N THR A 47 -12.05 1.69 15.50
CA THR A 47 -13.48 1.48 15.75
C THR A 47 -13.90 2.24 17.01
N GLU A 48 -13.11 2.14 18.09
CA GLU A 48 -13.33 2.88 19.34
C GLU A 48 -13.29 4.41 19.13
N ARG A 49 -12.30 4.91 18.38
CA ARG A 49 -12.22 6.35 18.02
C ARG A 49 -13.42 6.83 17.21
N THR A 50 -13.90 6.00 16.28
CA THR A 50 -15.09 6.31 15.46
C THR A 50 -16.35 6.36 16.33
N GLU A 51 -16.48 5.47 17.32
CA GLU A 51 -17.59 5.50 18.28
C GLU A 51 -17.53 6.75 19.16
N ARG A 52 -16.34 7.12 19.65
CA ARG A 52 -16.13 8.36 20.43
C ARG A 52 -16.49 9.62 19.65
N ALA A 53 -16.12 9.70 18.38
CA ALA A 53 -16.45 10.84 17.52
C ALA A 53 -17.96 11.03 17.28
N ASN A 54 -18.78 10.00 17.55
CA ASN A 54 -20.24 10.03 17.41
C ASN A 54 -20.97 10.15 18.76
N ALA A 55 -20.25 10.32 19.87
CA ALA A 55 -20.84 10.42 21.19
C ALA A 55 -21.59 11.76 21.39
N GLU A 56 -22.65 11.74 22.21
CA GLU A 56 -23.48 12.94 22.46
C GLU A 56 -22.74 14.05 23.24
N ASP A 57 -21.71 13.68 23.99
CA ASP A 57 -20.85 14.55 24.79
C ASP A 57 -19.55 14.94 24.09
N PHE A 58 -19.41 14.65 22.79
CA PHE A 58 -18.24 15.02 22.00
C PHE A 58 -18.06 16.54 21.93
N ASP A 59 -16.94 17.03 22.46
CA ASP A 59 -16.59 18.45 22.52
C ASP A 59 -15.26 18.75 21.84
N SER A 60 -14.81 20.01 21.91
CA SER A 60 -13.57 20.43 21.26
C SER A 60 -12.30 19.86 21.88
N GLU A 61 -12.32 19.47 23.15
CA GLU A 61 -11.17 18.86 23.82
C GLU A 61 -11.03 17.41 23.35
N GLU A 62 -12.14 16.68 23.27
CA GLU A 62 -12.17 15.32 22.68
C GLU A 62 -11.80 15.33 21.18
N ASP A 63 -12.21 16.33 20.41
CA ASP A 63 -11.82 16.47 18.99
C ASP A 63 -10.32 16.62 18.80
N GLU A 64 -9.65 17.42 19.64
CA GLU A 64 -8.19 17.58 19.57
C GLU A 64 -7.46 16.30 19.97
N LEU A 65 -7.90 15.63 21.04
CA LEU A 65 -7.33 14.34 21.45
C LEU A 65 -7.49 13.27 20.36
N LEU A 66 -8.64 13.21 19.69
CA LEU A 66 -8.85 12.29 18.57
C LEU A 66 -7.93 12.60 17.38
N ARG A 67 -7.66 13.87 17.08
CA ARG A 67 -6.68 14.23 16.04
C ARG A 67 -5.29 13.71 16.38
N GLU A 68 -4.81 13.97 17.59
CA GLU A 68 -3.50 13.48 18.06
C GLU A 68 -3.42 11.95 18.02
N GLU A 69 -4.47 11.24 18.43
CA GLU A 69 -4.51 9.78 18.36
C GLU A 69 -4.52 9.24 16.92
N ASN A 70 -5.20 9.93 16.00
CA ASN A 70 -5.21 9.55 14.59
C ASN A 70 -3.84 9.77 13.94
N GLU A 71 -3.16 10.88 14.22
CA GLU A 71 -1.80 11.14 13.73
C GLU A 71 -0.80 10.06 14.19
N GLN A 72 -0.92 9.59 15.43
CA GLN A 72 -0.09 8.50 15.94
C GLN A 72 -0.36 7.15 15.24
N GLU A 73 -1.58 6.94 14.75
CA GLU A 73 -1.94 5.70 14.06
C GLU A 73 -1.57 5.73 12.60
N ASP A 74 -1.64 6.91 11.99
CA ASP A 74 -1.06 7.19 10.68
C ASP A 74 0.45 6.86 10.69
N GLU A 75 1.19 7.28 11.73
CA GLU A 75 2.61 6.92 11.91
C GLU A 75 2.84 5.40 12.08
N ILE A 76 1.95 4.69 12.78
CA ILE A 76 2.04 3.22 12.88
C ILE A 76 1.84 2.58 11.51
N PHE A 77 0.88 3.07 10.72
CA PHE A 77 0.60 2.53 9.40
C PHE A 77 1.75 2.78 8.42
N ASP A 78 2.39 3.95 8.47
CA ASP A 78 3.63 4.23 7.76
C ASP A 78 4.68 3.14 8.03
N GLN A 79 4.94 2.86 9.31
CA GLN A 79 5.94 1.86 9.71
C GLN A 79 5.55 0.43 9.33
N VAL A 80 4.25 0.10 9.32
CA VAL A 80 3.74 -1.18 8.78
C VAL A 80 4.03 -1.28 7.29
N GLY A 81 3.76 -0.21 6.54
CA GLY A 81 4.07 -0.12 5.11
C GLY A 81 5.55 -0.35 4.84
N ASP A 82 6.42 0.35 5.55
CA ASP A 82 7.87 0.24 5.42
C ASP A 82 8.41 -1.17 5.71
N CYS A 83 7.91 -1.81 6.78
CA CYS A 83 8.28 -3.19 7.10
C CYS A 83 7.87 -4.16 5.99
N LEU A 84 6.62 -4.08 5.54
CA LEU A 84 6.09 -4.98 4.51
C LEU A 84 6.75 -4.74 3.15
N GLY A 85 6.96 -3.49 2.76
CA GLY A 85 7.69 -3.13 1.54
C GLY A 85 9.11 -3.67 1.55
N THR A 86 9.82 -3.53 2.68
CA THR A 86 11.16 -4.10 2.85
C THR A 86 11.16 -5.62 2.75
N LEU A 87 10.20 -6.31 3.37
CA LEU A 87 10.07 -7.77 3.27
C LEU A 87 9.80 -8.21 1.82
N VAL A 88 8.86 -7.55 1.13
CA VAL A 88 8.53 -7.80 -0.27
C VAL A 88 9.75 -7.59 -1.17
N LYS A 89 10.48 -6.49 -1.00
CA LYS A 89 11.71 -6.21 -1.75
C LYS A 89 12.82 -7.24 -1.51
N THR A 90 12.95 -7.70 -0.28
CA THR A 90 13.99 -8.64 0.15
C THR A 90 13.72 -10.05 -0.36
N PHE A 91 12.50 -10.54 -0.16
CA PHE A 91 12.13 -11.93 -0.44
C PHE A 91 11.40 -12.13 -1.77
N LYS A 92 10.89 -11.05 -2.38
CA LYS A 92 10.23 -11.04 -3.70
C LYS A 92 9.10 -12.09 -3.75
N THR A 93 9.09 -12.94 -4.77
CA THR A 93 8.06 -13.96 -4.96
C THR A 93 7.96 -14.97 -3.81
N TYR A 94 9.02 -15.16 -3.00
CA TYR A 94 8.96 -15.99 -1.80
C TYR A 94 8.08 -15.39 -0.70
N PHE A 95 7.81 -14.08 -0.73
CA PHE A 95 6.94 -13.41 0.22
C PHE A 95 5.45 -13.61 -0.09
N LEU A 96 5.10 -13.99 -1.32
CA LEU A 96 3.70 -14.05 -1.76
C LEU A 96 2.77 -14.90 -0.89
N PRO A 97 3.17 -16.08 -0.36
CA PRO A 97 2.32 -16.83 0.56
C PRO A 97 1.97 -16.05 1.83
N PHE A 98 2.90 -15.25 2.36
CA PHE A 98 2.66 -14.37 3.51
C PHE A 98 1.76 -13.20 3.13
N PHE A 99 1.96 -12.63 1.95
CA PHE A 99 1.10 -11.57 1.44
C PHE A 99 -0.34 -12.06 1.21
N ASP A 100 -0.54 -13.28 0.73
CA ASP A 100 -1.88 -13.90 0.60
C ASP A 100 -2.61 -13.93 1.96
N GLU A 101 -1.90 -14.30 3.03
CA GLU A 101 -2.42 -14.31 4.40
C GLU A 101 -2.72 -12.90 4.93
N LEU A 102 -1.87 -11.91 4.62
CA LEU A 102 -2.04 -10.52 5.05
C LEU A 102 -3.11 -9.76 4.23
N SER A 103 -3.33 -10.13 2.97
CA SER A 103 -4.18 -9.39 2.03
C SER A 103 -5.62 -9.25 2.53
N VAL A 104 -6.14 -10.23 3.28
CA VAL A 104 -7.49 -10.16 3.87
C VAL A 104 -7.63 -9.07 4.95
N TYR A 105 -6.52 -8.66 5.56
CA TYR A 105 -6.47 -7.57 6.55
C TYR A 105 -6.19 -6.22 5.90
N LEU A 106 -5.43 -6.22 4.79
CA LEU A 106 -5.08 -5.01 4.04
C LEU A 106 -6.21 -4.54 3.12
N THR A 107 -6.84 -5.43 2.35
CA THR A 107 -7.86 -5.04 1.36
C THR A 107 -9.04 -4.23 1.92
N PRO A 108 -9.54 -4.44 3.16
CA PRO A 108 -10.55 -3.57 3.75
C PRO A 108 -10.12 -2.10 3.89
N MET A 109 -8.82 -1.82 3.96
CA MET A 109 -8.25 -0.47 4.08
C MET A 109 -8.32 0.34 2.78
N LEU A 110 -8.64 -0.30 1.65
CA LEU A 110 -8.87 0.37 0.37
C LEU A 110 -10.26 1.03 0.29
N GLY A 111 -11.14 0.79 1.26
CA GLY A 111 -12.49 1.33 1.30
C GLY A 111 -12.52 2.86 1.32
N LYS A 112 -13.56 3.47 0.73
CA LYS A 112 -13.73 4.94 0.73
C LYS A 112 -14.05 5.52 2.12
N ASP A 113 -14.48 4.66 3.05
CA ASP A 113 -14.70 4.95 4.46
C ASP A 113 -13.40 4.92 5.29
N LYS A 114 -12.26 4.63 4.65
CA LYS A 114 -10.94 4.53 5.29
C LYS A 114 -10.18 5.85 5.25
N THR A 115 -9.22 6.03 6.14
CA THR A 115 -8.40 7.25 6.16
C THR A 115 -7.57 7.31 4.88
N SER A 116 -7.12 8.51 4.51
CA SER A 116 -6.23 8.66 3.36
C SER A 116 -4.95 7.85 3.57
N GLU A 117 -4.47 7.79 4.82
CA GLU A 117 -3.24 7.09 5.18
C GLU A 117 -3.34 5.58 5.02
N GLU A 118 -4.39 4.95 5.57
CA GLU A 118 -4.65 3.52 5.39
C GLU A 118 -4.75 3.12 3.91
N ARG A 119 -5.45 3.94 3.11
CA ARG A 119 -5.58 3.74 1.67
C ARG A 119 -4.22 3.85 0.99
N ARG A 120 -3.46 4.91 1.29
CA ARG A 120 -2.14 5.17 0.72
C ARG A 120 -1.17 4.02 1.04
N VAL A 121 -1.02 3.66 2.30
CA VAL A 121 -0.12 2.58 2.76
C VAL A 121 -0.49 1.25 2.10
N THR A 122 -1.77 0.91 2.03
CA THR A 122 -2.21 -0.34 1.41
C THR A 122 -1.91 -0.38 -0.08
N ILE A 123 -2.07 0.75 -0.78
CA ILE A 123 -1.67 0.87 -2.19
C ILE A 123 -0.15 0.72 -2.31
N CYS A 124 0.64 1.42 -1.51
CA CYS A 124 2.11 1.32 -1.53
C CYS A 124 2.61 -0.11 -1.31
N ILE A 125 2.03 -0.87 -0.37
CA ILE A 125 2.40 -2.28 -0.15
C ILE A 125 2.10 -3.12 -1.41
N PHE A 126 0.94 -2.90 -2.04
CA PHE A 126 0.62 -3.59 -3.29
C PHE A 126 1.56 -3.17 -4.43
N ASP A 127 1.95 -1.91 -4.51
CA ASP A 127 2.90 -1.40 -5.50
C ASP A 127 4.24 -2.11 -5.38
N ASP A 128 4.75 -2.29 -4.15
CA ASP A 128 5.97 -3.07 -3.88
C ASP A 128 5.80 -4.53 -4.34
N VAL A 129 4.64 -5.14 -4.10
CA VAL A 129 4.35 -6.51 -4.56
C VAL A 129 4.36 -6.56 -6.09
N ALA A 130 3.68 -5.62 -6.76
CA ALA A 130 3.63 -5.54 -8.21
C ALA A 130 5.03 -5.31 -8.81
N GLU A 131 5.84 -4.45 -8.21
CA GLU A 131 7.17 -4.09 -8.68
C GLU A 131 8.20 -5.21 -8.48
N HIS A 132 8.20 -5.83 -7.31
CA HIS A 132 9.22 -6.80 -6.93
C HIS A 132 8.85 -8.25 -7.24
N CYS A 133 7.56 -8.54 -7.43
CA CYS A 133 7.07 -9.87 -7.82
C CYS A 133 6.60 -9.94 -9.28
N ARG A 134 6.39 -8.81 -9.95
CA ARG A 134 6.13 -8.68 -11.40
C ARG A 134 4.99 -9.60 -11.87
N GLU A 135 5.24 -10.46 -12.87
CA GLU A 135 4.27 -11.40 -13.43
C GLU A 135 3.55 -12.24 -12.37
N ALA A 136 4.21 -12.57 -11.25
CA ALA A 136 3.60 -13.33 -10.17
C ALA A 136 2.52 -12.55 -9.40
N ALA A 137 2.57 -11.20 -9.43
CA ALA A 137 1.60 -10.31 -8.79
C ALA A 137 0.30 -10.13 -9.59
N VAL A 138 0.27 -10.56 -10.87
CA VAL A 138 -0.92 -10.49 -11.73
C VAL A 138 -2.16 -11.13 -11.08
N ARG A 139 -1.96 -12.15 -10.24
CA ARG A 139 -3.04 -12.83 -9.50
C ARG A 139 -3.85 -11.90 -8.57
N TYR A 140 -3.30 -10.74 -8.20
CA TYR A 140 -3.92 -9.77 -7.30
C TYR A 140 -4.64 -8.64 -8.03
N TYR A 141 -4.52 -8.55 -9.36
CA TYR A 141 -5.01 -7.41 -10.14
C TYR A 141 -6.52 -7.25 -10.06
N ASP A 142 -7.28 -8.35 -10.08
CA ASP A 142 -8.73 -8.33 -9.92
C ASP A 142 -9.18 -7.69 -8.59
N THR A 143 -8.34 -7.79 -7.56
CA THR A 143 -8.61 -7.27 -6.22
C THR A 143 -8.17 -5.81 -6.10
N TYR A 144 -6.95 -5.46 -6.53
CA TYR A 144 -6.34 -4.17 -6.24
C TYR A 144 -6.56 -3.12 -7.35
N LEU A 145 -6.49 -3.50 -8.64
CA LEU A 145 -6.58 -2.51 -9.73
C LEU A 145 -7.86 -1.67 -9.73
N PRO A 146 -9.06 -2.23 -9.44
CA PRO A 146 -10.28 -1.42 -9.35
C PRO A 146 -10.15 -0.30 -8.31
N SER A 147 -9.54 -0.59 -7.16
CA SER A 147 -9.31 0.38 -6.09
C SER A 147 -8.24 1.40 -6.45
N LEU A 148 -7.16 1.01 -7.13
CA LEU A 148 -6.14 1.94 -7.61
C LEU A 148 -6.73 2.93 -8.63
N LEU A 149 -7.51 2.45 -9.60
CA LEU A 149 -8.14 3.31 -10.61
C LEU A 149 -9.10 4.33 -9.96
N GLU A 150 -9.84 3.90 -8.93
CA GLU A 150 -10.67 4.81 -8.13
C GLU A 150 -9.83 5.81 -7.33
N ALA A 151 -8.72 5.36 -6.72
CA ALA A 151 -7.85 6.18 -5.90
C ALA A 151 -7.12 7.28 -6.69
N CYS A 152 -6.98 7.16 -8.01
CA CYS A 152 -6.48 8.26 -8.84
C CYS A 152 -7.38 9.51 -8.83
N ALA A 153 -8.67 9.37 -8.46
CA ALA A 153 -9.60 10.48 -8.27
C ALA A 153 -9.66 10.99 -6.82
N SER A 154 -8.82 10.48 -5.91
CA SER A 154 -8.81 10.86 -4.51
C SER A 154 -8.55 12.36 -4.33
N GLU A 155 -9.17 13.00 -3.33
CA GLU A 155 -8.87 14.40 -2.98
C GLU A 155 -7.46 14.53 -2.37
N ASN A 156 -7.00 13.48 -1.67
CA ASN A 156 -5.65 13.42 -1.11
C ASN A 156 -4.59 13.17 -2.21
N PRO A 157 -3.59 14.07 -2.35
CA PRO A 157 -2.56 13.95 -3.39
C PRO A 157 -1.64 12.73 -3.24
N ASP A 158 -1.32 12.32 -2.02
CA ASP A 158 -0.42 11.19 -1.77
C ASP A 158 -1.08 9.86 -2.17
N VAL A 159 -2.38 9.73 -1.90
CA VAL A 159 -3.18 8.60 -2.40
C VAL A 159 -3.22 8.57 -3.92
N ARG A 160 -3.42 9.72 -4.58
CA ARG A 160 -3.39 9.79 -6.06
C ARG A 160 -2.04 9.37 -6.59
N GLN A 161 -0.95 9.85 -5.98
CA GLN A 161 0.40 9.54 -6.39
C GLN A 161 0.70 8.04 -6.28
N ALA A 162 0.37 7.42 -5.14
CA ALA A 162 0.53 5.98 -4.94
C ALA A 162 -0.27 5.20 -5.99
N ALA A 163 -1.54 5.55 -6.21
CA ALA A 163 -2.39 4.88 -7.18
C ALA A 163 -1.85 4.96 -8.63
N VAL A 164 -1.41 6.15 -9.06
CA VAL A 164 -0.83 6.34 -10.39
C VAL A 164 0.48 5.56 -10.54
N TYR A 165 1.31 5.51 -9.50
CA TYR A 165 2.53 4.72 -9.47
C TYR A 165 2.21 3.23 -9.66
N GLY A 166 1.34 2.68 -8.82
CA GLY A 166 0.89 1.28 -8.90
C GLY A 166 0.32 0.88 -10.24
N ILE A 167 -0.53 1.72 -10.84
CA ILE A 167 -1.06 1.48 -12.18
C ILE A 167 0.06 1.43 -13.21
N GLY A 168 1.04 2.33 -13.11
CA GLY A 168 2.17 2.34 -14.04
C GLY A 168 3.06 1.10 -13.90
N ILE A 169 3.31 0.64 -12.67
CA ILE A 169 4.00 -0.64 -12.40
C ILE A 169 3.22 -1.82 -12.98
N CYS A 170 1.90 -1.84 -12.79
CA CYS A 170 1.05 -2.90 -13.33
C CYS A 170 0.99 -2.90 -14.85
N ALA A 171 1.01 -1.71 -15.45
CA ALA A 171 1.10 -1.56 -16.90
C ALA A 171 2.44 -2.05 -17.47
N GLU A 172 3.54 -1.81 -16.74
CA GLU A 172 4.89 -2.21 -17.15
C GLU A 172 5.09 -3.73 -17.03
N PHE A 173 4.71 -4.33 -15.90
CA PHE A 173 5.02 -5.74 -15.60
C PHE A 173 3.83 -6.70 -15.78
N GLY A 174 2.61 -6.21 -15.92
CA GLY A 174 1.39 -7.01 -15.98
C GLY A 174 1.04 -7.58 -17.35
N GLY A 175 1.75 -7.14 -18.41
CA GLY A 175 1.59 -7.64 -19.77
C GLY A 175 0.13 -7.61 -20.27
N SER A 176 -0.32 -8.70 -20.89
CA SER A 176 -1.69 -8.81 -21.41
C SER A 176 -2.77 -8.82 -20.33
N SER A 177 -2.41 -9.17 -19.09
CA SER A 177 -3.36 -9.32 -17.98
C SER A 177 -3.78 -8.00 -17.36
N PHE A 178 -3.07 -6.90 -17.63
CA PHE A 178 -3.44 -5.56 -17.18
C PHE A 178 -4.55 -4.93 -18.03
N ARG A 179 -4.59 -5.23 -19.33
CA ARG A 179 -5.51 -4.60 -20.29
C ARG A 179 -7.01 -4.72 -19.95
N PRO A 180 -7.51 -5.86 -19.44
CA PRO A 180 -8.93 -6.01 -19.11
C PRO A 180 -9.43 -5.03 -18.03
N HIS A 181 -8.54 -4.56 -17.15
CA HIS A 181 -8.91 -3.76 -15.98
C HIS A 181 -9.01 -2.26 -16.26
N THR A 182 -8.36 -1.76 -17.31
CA THR A 182 -8.21 -0.30 -17.51
C THR A 182 -9.32 0.34 -18.33
N GLY A 183 -10.14 -0.42 -19.05
CA GLY A 183 -11.30 0.13 -19.78
C GLY A 183 -10.99 1.24 -20.80
N GLY A 184 -9.73 1.43 -21.20
CA GLY A 184 -9.27 2.56 -22.01
C GLY A 184 -8.89 3.83 -21.24
N MET A 185 -8.91 3.81 -19.90
CA MET A 185 -8.47 4.90 -19.02
C MET A 185 -6.95 5.00 -18.91
N CYS A 186 -6.21 3.97 -19.34
CA CYS A 186 -4.75 3.99 -19.31
C CYS A 186 -4.17 3.85 -20.72
N PHE A 187 -3.24 4.74 -21.07
CA PHE A 187 -2.45 4.70 -22.30
C PHE A 187 -0.99 4.47 -21.95
N THR A 188 -0.38 3.45 -22.56
CA THR A 188 1.02 3.12 -22.36
C THR A 188 1.80 3.42 -23.64
N HIS A 189 2.92 4.11 -23.52
CA HIS A 189 3.84 4.40 -24.63
C HIS A 189 5.26 4.09 -24.23
N TYR A 190 6.05 3.54 -25.17
CA TYR A 190 7.47 3.29 -24.95
C TYR A 190 8.29 4.04 -25.99
N GLU A 191 9.20 4.89 -25.51
CA GLU A 191 10.04 5.71 -26.38
C GLU A 191 11.39 5.99 -25.75
N SER A 192 12.47 5.81 -26.53
CA SER A 192 13.83 6.18 -26.15
C SER A 192 14.31 5.64 -24.79
N GLY A 193 13.92 4.41 -24.43
CA GLY A 193 14.30 3.82 -23.15
C GLY A 193 13.41 4.24 -21.98
N TYR A 194 12.27 4.89 -22.23
CA TYR A 194 11.30 5.27 -21.20
C TYR A 194 9.95 4.57 -21.43
N PHE A 195 9.39 4.05 -20.35
CA PHE A 195 8.01 3.61 -20.29
C PHE A 195 7.16 4.74 -19.70
N ILE A 196 6.13 5.15 -20.44
CA ILE A 196 5.23 6.24 -20.09
C ILE A 196 3.82 5.68 -19.95
N VAL A 197 3.19 5.95 -18.82
CA VAL A 197 1.78 5.62 -18.59
C VAL A 197 1.02 6.91 -18.36
N ALA A 198 -0.01 7.14 -19.17
CA ALA A 198 -0.99 8.19 -18.98
C ALA A 198 -2.27 7.58 -18.42
N VAL A 199 -2.69 8.00 -17.24
CA VAL A 199 -3.96 7.62 -16.61
C VAL A 199 -4.92 8.79 -16.76
N VAL A 200 -6.04 8.57 -17.46
CA VAL A 200 -7.11 9.56 -17.65
C VAL A 200 -8.16 9.34 -16.58
N VAL A 201 -8.35 10.36 -15.74
CA VAL A 201 -9.39 10.40 -14.71
C VAL A 201 -10.21 11.66 -14.94
N ASP A 202 -11.46 11.48 -15.37
CA ASP A 202 -12.34 12.58 -15.81
C ASP A 202 -11.70 13.50 -16.86
N VAL A 203 -11.26 14.70 -16.46
CA VAL A 203 -10.61 15.71 -17.31
C VAL A 203 -9.10 15.81 -17.08
N ASP A 204 -8.58 15.11 -16.07
CA ASP A 204 -7.18 15.14 -15.70
C ASP A 204 -6.41 13.96 -16.30
N ILE A 205 -5.16 14.21 -16.65
CA ILE A 205 -4.23 13.21 -17.17
C ILE A 205 -3.01 13.17 -16.26
N PHE A 206 -2.81 12.03 -15.61
CA PHE A 206 -1.63 11.77 -14.80
C PHE A 206 -0.59 11.00 -15.60
N PHE A 207 0.68 11.41 -15.49
CA PHE A 207 1.78 10.75 -16.19
C PHE A 207 2.73 10.10 -15.17
N MET A 208 3.04 8.83 -15.41
CA MET A 208 4.21 8.17 -14.84
C MET A 208 5.24 7.96 -15.95
N GLN A 209 6.49 8.35 -15.71
CA GLN A 209 7.61 8.12 -16.62
C GLN A 209 8.73 7.39 -15.87
N ARG A 210 9.13 6.22 -16.38
CA ARG A 210 10.21 5.41 -15.79
C ARG A 210 11.25 5.04 -16.83
N HIS A 211 12.52 5.15 -16.48
CA HIS A 211 13.62 4.71 -17.35
C HIS A 211 13.74 3.19 -17.32
N CYS A 212 13.56 2.56 -18.48
CA CYS A 212 13.51 1.11 -18.67
C CYS A 212 14.41 0.70 -19.85
N PRO A 213 15.73 0.55 -19.63
CA PRO A 213 16.69 0.27 -20.71
C PRO A 213 16.55 -1.12 -21.34
N ASP A 214 15.94 -2.08 -20.64
CA ASP A 214 15.84 -3.49 -21.06
C ASP A 214 14.47 -3.87 -21.65
N TYR A 215 13.53 -2.92 -21.78
CA TYR A 215 12.17 -3.23 -22.24
C TYR A 215 12.16 -3.45 -23.76
N THR A 216 11.88 -4.68 -24.20
CA THR A 216 11.68 -5.03 -25.62
C THR A 216 10.25 -5.52 -25.79
N MET A 217 9.49 -4.91 -26.71
CA MET A 217 8.09 -5.29 -27.03
C MET A 217 7.98 -6.71 -27.59
#